data_AF-A0A6S6U1X4-F1
#
_entry.id   AF-A0A6S6U1X4-F1
#
_cell.length_a   1.000
_cell.length_b   1.000
_cell.length_c   1.000
_cell.angle_alpha   90.00
_cell.angle_beta   90.00
_cell.angle_gamma   90.00
#
_symmetry.space_group_name_H-M   'P 1'
#
loop_
_entity.id
_entity.type
_entity.pdbx_description
1 polymer ?
#
loop_
_entity_poly.entity_id
_entity_poly.type
_entity_poly.pdbx_seq_one_letter_code
_entity_poly.pdbx_strand_id
1 'polypeptide(L)'
;HANQRQIVSLAGLDPVMRESGTSIKGQTRISKAGNRLYRGTLFMAAMASTKHNAKMKAFYERLKANGKHTTQAQTAVIRKLIIVAHSLYKSGESYDTELYKISTGIQSE
;
A
#
# COMPACT_ATOMS: atom_id res chain seq x y z
N HIS A 1 -11.32 -3.04 -17.62
CA HIS A 1 -10.08 -2.42 -17.10
C HIS A 1 -10.32 -1.89 -15.68
N ALA A 2 -9.59 -2.38 -14.68
CA ALA A 2 -9.68 -1.86 -13.32
C ALA A 2 -8.74 -0.65 -13.14
N ASN A 3 -9.16 0.35 -12.37
CA ASN A 3 -8.31 1.48 -11.98
C ASN A 3 -7.66 1.25 -10.60
N GLN A 4 -6.71 2.09 -10.23
CA GLN A 4 -5.94 1.97 -8.99
C GLN A 4 -6.83 1.91 -7.73
N ARG A 5 -7.92 2.69 -7.67
CA ARG A 5 -8.83 2.73 -6.52
C ARG A 5 -9.62 1.43 -6.41
N GLN A 6 -10.08 0.90 -7.53
CA GLN A 6 -10.82 -0.36 -7.59
C GLN A 6 -9.95 -1.54 -7.11
N ILE A 7 -8.68 -1.59 -7.49
CA ILE A 7 -7.76 -2.65 -7.05
C ILE A 7 -7.47 -2.56 -5.54
N VAL A 8 -7.27 -1.35 -5.00
CA VAL A 8 -7.05 -1.15 -3.56
C VAL A 8 -8.29 -1.54 -2.76
N SER A 9 -9.48 -1.21 -3.26
CA SER A 9 -10.76 -1.59 -2.65
C SER A 9 -11.00 -3.10 -2.71
N LEU A 10 -10.66 -3.75 -3.83
CA LEU A 10 -10.73 -5.21 -3.97
C LEU A 10 -9.87 -5.95 -2.93
N ALA A 11 -8.67 -5.42 -2.64
CA ALA A 11 -7.80 -5.94 -1.59
C ALA A 11 -8.29 -5.60 -0.16
N GLY A 12 -9.30 -4.73 -0.01
CA GLY A 12 -9.82 -4.26 1.27
C GLY A 12 -8.82 -3.40 2.05
N LEU A 13 -7.99 -2.63 1.34
CA LEU A 13 -6.93 -1.77 1.88
C LEU A 13 -7.30 -0.27 1.83
N ASP A 14 -8.48 0.04 1.29
CA ASP A 14 -9.03 1.38 1.26
C ASP A 14 -9.36 1.87 2.68
N PRO A 15 -9.07 3.14 2.99
CA PRO A 15 -9.40 3.72 4.28
C PRO A 15 -10.91 3.92 4.40
N VAL A 16 -11.49 3.44 5.48
CA VAL A 16 -12.87 3.66 5.89
C VAL A 16 -12.88 4.51 7.15
N MET A 17 -13.57 5.64 7.05
CA MET A 17 -13.87 6.50 8.19
C MET A 17 -15.16 5.99 8.84
N ARG A 18 -15.17 5.86 10.17
CA ARG A 18 -16.38 5.52 10.93
C ARG A 18 -16.87 6.79 11.61
N GLU A 19 -17.90 7.38 11.02
CA GLU A 19 -18.64 8.50 11.60
C GLU A 19 -20.08 8.05 11.89
N SER A 20 -20.58 8.35 13.07
CA SER A 20 -21.98 8.13 13.45
C SER A 20 -22.49 9.36 14.18
N GLY A 21 -23.47 10.04 13.58
CA GLY A 21 -23.93 11.35 14.03
C GLY A 21 -22.83 12.41 14.08
N THR A 22 -23.01 13.43 14.91
CA THR A 22 -22.07 14.55 15.08
C THR A 22 -20.97 14.29 16.12
N SER A 23 -21.11 13.25 16.95
CA SER A 23 -20.27 13.04 18.13
C SER A 23 -19.27 11.89 18.04
N ILE A 24 -19.40 10.99 17.05
CA ILE A 24 -18.49 9.84 16.90
C ILE A 24 -17.54 10.08 15.73
N LYS A 25 -16.29 10.46 16.02
CA LYS A 25 -15.17 10.47 15.07
C LYS A 25 -14.25 9.28 15.35
N GLY A 26 -14.58 8.13 14.76
CA GLY A 26 -13.78 6.92 14.90
C GLY A 26 -12.44 7.01 14.16
N GLN A 27 -11.42 6.29 14.63
CA GLN A 27 -10.14 6.18 13.91
C GLN A 27 -10.35 5.59 12.51
N THR A 28 -9.75 6.19 11.50
CA THR A 28 -9.72 5.65 10.14
C THR A 28 -9.02 4.30 10.13
N ARG A 29 -9.68 3.27 9.59
CA ARG A 29 -9.16 1.90 9.49
C ARG A 29 -9.30 1.42 8.06
N ILE A 30 -8.55 0.40 7.67
CA ILE A 30 -8.80 -0.25 6.38
C ILE A 30 -10.17 -0.93 6.40
N SER A 31 -10.84 -0.97 5.23
CA SER A 31 -12.19 -1.54 5.08
C SER A 31 -12.27 -3.01 5.50
N LYS A 32 -11.23 -3.79 5.19
CA LYS A 32 -11.22 -5.25 5.32
C LYS A 32 -12.33 -5.96 4.52
N ALA A 33 -12.99 -5.27 3.59
CA ALA A 33 -14.08 -5.82 2.77
C ALA A 33 -13.60 -6.87 1.76
N GLY A 34 -12.32 -6.82 1.36
CA GLY A 34 -11.71 -7.82 0.48
C GLY A 34 -11.47 -9.19 1.13
N ASN A 35 -10.92 -10.14 0.36
CA ASN A 35 -10.62 -11.49 0.85
C ASN A 35 -9.48 -11.47 1.90
N ARG A 36 -9.70 -12.15 3.03
CA ARG A 36 -8.70 -12.28 4.12
C ARG A 36 -7.42 -12.99 3.66
N LEU A 37 -7.54 -14.00 2.79
CA LEU A 37 -6.39 -14.74 2.26
C LEU A 37 -5.46 -13.81 1.48
N TYR A 38 -6.00 -13.02 0.55
CA TYR A 38 -5.22 -12.07 -0.23
C TYR A 38 -4.52 -11.06 0.66
N ARG A 39 -5.21 -10.50 1.65
CA ARG A 39 -4.57 -9.58 2.62
C ARG A 39 -3.44 -10.23 3.39
N GLY A 40 -3.60 -11.48 3.83
CA GLY A 40 -2.57 -12.23 4.54
C GLY A 40 -1.33 -12.45 3.66
N THR A 41 -1.51 -12.96 2.45
CA THR A 41 -0.41 -13.17 1.49
C THR A 41 0.30 -11.87 1.15
N LEU A 42 -0.46 -10.81 0.90
CA LEU A 42 0.06 -9.48 0.62
C LEU A 42 0.84 -8.90 1.80
N PHE A 43 0.39 -9.14 3.03
CA PHE A 43 1.12 -8.74 4.24
C PHE A 43 2.46 -9.48 4.35
N MET A 44 2.49 -10.79 4.09
CA MET A 44 3.74 -11.56 4.04
C MET A 44 4.69 -11.05 2.95
N ALA A 45 4.16 -10.73 1.77
CA ALA A 45 4.92 -10.14 0.66
C ALA A 45 5.51 -8.76 1.05
N ALA A 46 4.74 -7.92 1.74
CA ALA A 46 5.22 -6.64 2.25
C ALA A 46 6.36 -6.83 3.25
N MET A 47 6.24 -7.76 4.21
CA MET A 47 7.33 -8.05 5.15
C MET A 47 8.61 -8.47 4.45
N ALA A 48 8.53 -9.44 3.52
CA ALA A 48 9.68 -9.87 2.74
C ALA A 48 10.29 -8.70 1.94
N SER A 49 9.44 -7.89 1.31
CA SER A 49 9.88 -6.72 0.56
C SER A 49 10.58 -5.69 1.44
N THR A 50 10.07 -5.40 2.64
CA THR A 50 10.74 -4.47 3.58
C THR A 50 12.10 -4.99 4.06
N LYS A 51 12.34 -6.30 4.04
CA LYS A 51 13.62 -6.89 4.42
C LYS A 51 14.64 -6.87 3.28
N HIS A 52 14.22 -7.17 2.06
CA HIS A 52 15.12 -7.42 0.93
C HIS A 52 15.16 -6.29 -0.10
N ASN A 53 14.17 -5.40 -0.13
CA ASN A 53 14.10 -4.28 -1.06
C ASN A 53 14.37 -2.97 -0.33
N ALA A 54 15.53 -2.37 -0.59
CA ALA A 54 15.98 -1.13 0.05
C ALA A 54 14.97 0.03 -0.12
N LYS A 55 14.27 0.12 -1.26
CA LYS A 55 13.27 1.18 -1.51
C LYS A 55 12.02 1.00 -0.63
N MET A 56 11.54 -0.23 -0.50
CA MET A 56 10.38 -0.53 0.35
C MET A 56 10.73 -0.41 1.83
N LYS A 57 11.96 -0.79 2.20
CA LYS A 57 12.52 -0.51 3.53
C LYS A 57 12.53 0.99 3.83
N ALA A 58 13.13 1.80 2.96
CA ALA A 58 13.18 3.26 3.14
C ALA A 58 11.79 3.89 3.25
N PHE A 59 10.83 3.45 2.43
CA PHE A 59 9.45 3.89 2.53
C PHE A 59 8.80 3.50 3.87
N TYR A 60 9.00 2.27 4.32
CA TYR A 60 8.53 1.79 5.62
C TYR A 60 9.14 2.57 6.78
N GLU A 61 10.46 2.74 6.80
CA GLU A 61 11.17 3.48 7.85
C GLU A 61 10.74 4.95 7.90
N ARG A 62 10.54 5.60 6.75
CA ARG A 62 10.00 6.96 6.70
C ARG A 62 8.62 7.07 7.37
N LEU A 63 7.75 6.08 7.16
CA LEU A 63 6.44 6.05 7.82
C LEU A 63 6.57 5.81 9.33
N LYS A 64 7.50 4.95 9.74
CA LYS A 64 7.81 4.71 11.16
C LYS A 64 8.36 5.97 11.84
N ALA A 65 9.28 6.68 11.20
CA ALA A 65 9.83 7.95 11.66
C ALA A 65 8.73 9.03 11.82
N ASN A 66 7.73 9.02 10.93
CA ASN A 66 6.55 9.88 11.03
C ASN A 66 5.51 9.40 12.08
N GLY A 67 5.90 8.52 13.00
CA GLY A 67 5.06 8.06 14.10
C GLY A 67 4.00 7.02 13.73
N LYS A 68 4.02 6.44 12.53
CA LYS A 68 3.04 5.42 12.15
C LYS A 68 3.28 4.10 12.91
N HIS A 69 2.19 3.45 13.30
CA HIS A 69 2.27 2.12 13.91
C HIS A 69 2.83 1.11 12.90
N THR A 70 3.54 0.08 13.37
CA THR A 70 4.19 -0.94 12.53
C THR A 70 3.22 -1.55 11.51
N THR A 71 2.03 -1.93 11.96
CA THR A 71 1.00 -2.49 11.08
C THR A 71 0.46 -1.48 10.06
N GLN A 72 0.37 -0.19 10.42
CA GLN A 72 -0.05 0.85 9.49
C GLN A 72 1.01 1.09 8.41
N ALA A 73 2.29 1.13 8.80
CA ALA A 73 3.41 1.24 7.88
C ALA A 73 3.46 0.03 6.91
N GLN A 74 3.31 -1.20 7.43
CA GLN A 74 3.20 -2.39 6.59
C GLN A 74 1.99 -2.33 5.63
N THR A 75 0.83 -1.89 6.11
CA THR A 75 -0.38 -1.73 5.27
C THR A 75 -0.14 -0.76 4.12
N ALA A 76 0.60 0.33 4.36
CA ALA A 76 0.98 1.27 3.30
C ALA A 76 1.96 0.64 2.29
N VAL A 77 2.91 -0.19 2.75
CA VAL A 77 3.81 -0.96 1.87
C VAL A 77 3.00 -1.91 0.99
N ILE A 78 2.04 -2.65 1.56
CA ILE A 78 1.15 -3.52 0.79
C ILE A 78 0.45 -2.74 -0.33
N ARG A 79 -0.15 -1.59 0.02
CA ARG A 79 -0.82 -0.73 -0.95
C ARG A 79 0.12 -0.31 -2.07
N LYS A 80 1.36 0.07 -1.74
CA LYS A 80 2.38 0.47 -2.71
C LYS A 80 2.74 -0.69 -3.66
N LEU A 81 2.93 -1.91 -3.13
CA LEU A 81 3.24 -3.09 -3.93
C LEU A 81 2.15 -3.43 -4.94
N ILE A 82 0.89 -3.39 -4.52
CA ILE A 82 -0.24 -3.70 -5.40
C ILE A 82 -0.38 -2.68 -6.52
N ILE A 83 -0.18 -1.40 -6.23
CA ILE A 83 -0.23 -0.34 -7.24
C ILE A 83 0.85 -0.56 -8.31
N VAL A 84 2.07 -0.89 -7.89
CA VAL A 84 3.19 -1.19 -8.80
C VAL A 84 2.88 -2.42 -9.63
N ALA A 85 2.48 -3.52 -9.00
CA ALA A 85 2.15 -4.77 -9.71
C ALA A 85 1.03 -4.57 -10.74
N HIS A 86 -0.01 -3.82 -10.39
CA HIS A 86 -1.10 -3.49 -11.31
C HIS A 86 -0.64 -2.56 -12.44
N SER A 87 0.27 -1.62 -12.17
CA SER A 87 0.84 -0.75 -13.21
C SER A 87 1.60 -1.55 -14.25
N LEU A 88 2.49 -2.44 -13.81
CA LEU A 88 3.27 -3.32 -14.70
C LEU A 88 2.37 -4.27 -15.49
N TYR A 89 1.39 -4.87 -14.82
CA TYR A 89 0.40 -5.72 -15.49
C TYR A 89 -0.37 -4.98 -16.58
N LYS A 90 -0.71 -3.71 -16.34
CA LYS A 90 -1.45 -2.89 -17.31
C LYS A 90 -0.57 -2.41 -18.47
N SER A 91 0.68 -2.04 -18.23
CA SER A 91 1.59 -1.59 -19.30
C SER A 91 2.20 -2.75 -20.08
N GLY A 92 2.19 -3.98 -19.55
CA GLY A 92 2.87 -5.12 -20.15
C GLY A 92 4.39 -5.03 -20.06
N GLU A 93 4.90 -4.09 -19.27
CA GLU A 93 6.34 -3.83 -19.12
C GLU A 93 6.91 -4.61 -17.94
N SER A 94 8.22 -4.88 -18.03
CA SER A 94 8.96 -5.43 -16.90
C SER A 94 9.21 -4.36 -15.85
N TYR A 95 9.44 -4.77 -14.60
CA TYR A 95 9.76 -3.85 -13.52
C TYR A 95 11.05 -3.08 -13.82
N ASP A 96 10.91 -1.77 -14.04
CA ASP A 96 12.03 -0.85 -14.14
C ASP A 96 12.16 -0.03 -12.84
N THR A 97 13.40 0.01 -12.36
CA THR A 97 13.83 0.76 -11.18
C THR A 97 13.62 2.27 -11.36
N GLU A 98 13.77 2.82 -12.57
CA GLU A 98 13.65 4.25 -12.87
C GLU A 98 12.19 4.69 -13.03
N LEU A 99 11.36 3.91 -13.74
CA LEU A 99 9.90 4.16 -13.82
C LEU A 99 9.24 4.17 -12.43
N TYR A 100 9.74 3.36 -11.50
CA TYR A 100 9.30 3.38 -10.11
C TYR A 100 9.62 4.70 -9.38
N LYS A 101 10.76 5.35 -9.67
CA LYS A 101 11.13 6.64 -9.05
C LYS A 101 10.15 7.73 -9.49
N ILE A 102 9.93 7.82 -10.81
CA ILE A 102 9.03 8.80 -11.44
C ILE A 102 7.60 8.66 -10.91
N SER A 103 7.08 7.42 -10.85
CA SER A 103 5.68 7.17 -10.43
C SER A 103 5.41 7.30 -8.93
N THR A 104 6.45 7.30 -8.09
CA THR A 104 6.30 7.37 -6.62
C THR A 104 6.67 8.72 -6.02
N GLY A 105 7.00 9.72 -6.86
CA GLY A 105 7.36 11.07 -6.44
C GLY A 105 8.64 11.11 -5.59
N ILE A 106 9.48 10.09 -5.70
CA ILE A 106 10.83 10.10 -5.13
C ILE A 106 11.69 10.83 -6.15
N GLN A 107 12.14 12.05 -5.83
CA GLN A 107 13.02 12.82 -6.71
C GLN A 107 14.18 11.93 -7.16
N SER A 108 14.29 11.76 -8.47
CA SER A 108 15.52 11.31 -9.10
C SER A 108 16.58 12.36 -8.81
N GLU A 109 17.62 11.98 -8.07
CA GLU A 109 18.87 12.74 -8.01
C GLU A 109 19.47 12.87 -9.42
#